data_AF-A0AAW1UBM1-F1
#
_entry.id   AF-A0AAW1UBM1-F1
#
_cell.length_a   1.000
_cell.length_b   1.000
_cell.length_c   1.000
_cell.angle_alpha   90.00
_cell.angle_beta   90.00
_cell.angle_gamma   90.00
#
_symmetry.space_group_name_H-M   'P 1'
#
loop_
_entity.id
_entity.type
_entity.pdbx_description
1 polymer ?
#
loop_
_entity_poly.entity_id
_entity_poly.type
_entity_poly.pdbx_seq_one_letter_code
_entity_poly.pdbx_strand_id
1 'polypeptide(L)'
;MLLNVFLVALAIQFTECRSEKSSKEINPLFISEFISAGKIDEARKRSEVRHSLFFNKTSFSGYLTVNKAFNSNMFFWFFPSENKYEEAPVVLWLQGGPGDSTFISLFYENGPFTLTSELL
;
A
#
# COMPACT_ATOMS: atom_id res chain seq x y z
N MET A 1 -25.07 7.90 1.44
CA MET A 1 -24.45 8.02 0.10
C MET A 1 -23.19 7.19 0.14
N LEU A 2 -23.25 5.93 -0.30
CA LEU A 2 -22.11 5.01 -0.28
C LEU A 2 -21.14 5.44 -1.38
N LEU A 3 -20.16 6.25 -1.00
CA LEU A 3 -19.08 6.64 -1.89
C LEU A 3 -18.17 5.40 -2.03
N ASN A 4 -18.24 4.71 -3.17
CA ASN A 4 -17.32 3.61 -3.49
C ASN A 4 -15.94 4.21 -3.79
N VAL A 5 -15.17 4.50 -2.74
CA VAL A 5 -13.83 5.10 -2.85
C VAL A 5 -12.77 4.03 -2.59
N PHE A 6 -11.85 3.87 -3.54
CA PHE A 6 -10.61 3.10 -3.34
C PHE A 6 -9.46 4.06 -3.10
N LEU A 7 -8.61 3.70 -2.16
CA LEU A 7 -7.42 4.47 -1.85
C LEU A 7 -6.22 3.69 -2.36
N VAL A 8 -5.47 4.28 -3.27
CA VAL A 8 -4.08 3.88 -3.52
C VAL A 8 -3.22 4.82 -2.69
N ALA A 9 -2.71 4.35 -1.55
CA ALA A 9 -1.86 5.19 -0.72
C ALA A 9 -0.45 5.25 -1.31
N LEU A 10 -0.07 6.38 -1.93
CA LEU A 10 1.32 6.62 -2.30
C LEU A 10 2.08 7.15 -1.08
N ALA A 11 3.07 6.40 -0.59
CA ALA A 11 4.02 6.93 0.39
C ALA A 11 5.39 7.10 -0.29
N ILE A 12 5.86 8.35 -0.32
CA ILE A 12 7.24 8.68 -0.65
C ILE A 12 8.04 8.49 0.65
N GLN A 13 8.73 7.37 0.79
CA GLN A 13 9.68 7.15 1.89
C GLN A 13 11.07 7.60 1.46
N PHE A 14 11.60 8.64 2.11
CA PHE A 14 13.04 8.82 2.27
C PHE A 14 13.44 8.05 3.52
N THR A 15 13.97 6.85 3.39
CA THR A 15 14.34 6.02 4.55
C THR A 15 15.83 6.17 4.87
N GLU A 16 16.14 6.93 5.92
CA GLU A 16 17.16 6.52 6.90
C GLU A 16 16.41 5.98 8.13
N CYS A 17 16.10 4.68 8.12
CA CYS A 17 15.56 3.99 9.30
C CYS A 17 16.65 3.09 9.90
N ARG A 18 17.05 3.37 11.14
CA ARG A 18 17.89 2.45 11.94
C ARG A 18 16.99 1.33 12.47
N SER A 19 17.05 0.17 11.81
CA SER A 19 16.30 -1.03 12.20
C SER A 19 16.82 -1.63 13.51
N GLU A 20 15.94 -1.81 14.49
CA GLU A 20 16.10 -2.88 15.50
C GLU A 20 15.82 -4.22 14.83
N LYS A 21 16.63 -5.24 15.16
CA LYS A 21 16.64 -6.54 14.48
C LYS A 21 15.46 -7.41 14.93
N SER A 22 14.45 -7.52 14.08
CA SER A 22 13.46 -8.62 14.14
C SER A 22 14.07 -9.89 13.53
N SER A 23 13.82 -11.06 14.12
CA SER A 23 14.46 -12.35 13.81
C SER A 23 13.99 -13.03 12.51
N LYS A 24 13.21 -12.33 11.68
CA LYS A 24 12.92 -12.71 10.29
C LYS A 24 13.53 -11.65 9.39
N GLU A 25 14.23 -12.05 8.32
CA GLU A 25 14.61 -11.11 7.27
C GLU A 25 13.33 -10.51 6.66
N ILE A 26 12.97 -9.30 7.10
CA ILE A 26 11.87 -8.54 6.51
C ILE A 26 12.49 -7.75 5.35
N ASN A 27 12.60 -8.41 4.20
CA ASN A 27 13.01 -7.74 2.98
C ASN A 27 11.81 -7.01 2.36
N PRO A 28 11.95 -5.74 1.93
CA PRO A 28 10.87 -5.02 1.26
C PRO A 28 10.46 -5.74 -0.03
N LEU A 29 9.16 -5.80 -0.29
CA LEU A 29 8.61 -6.44 -1.48
C LEU A 29 8.61 -5.46 -2.66
N PHE A 30 9.60 -5.58 -3.55
CA PHE A 30 9.62 -4.85 -4.82
C PHE A 30 8.85 -5.62 -5.90
N ILE A 31 7.56 -5.27 -6.08
CA ILE A 31 6.71 -5.97 -7.06
C ILE A 31 7.10 -5.68 -8.52
N SER A 32 7.83 -4.58 -8.76
CA SER A 32 8.33 -4.22 -10.10
C SER A 32 9.23 -5.28 -10.72
N GLU A 33 9.96 -6.06 -9.92
CA GLU A 33 10.80 -7.16 -10.43
C GLU A 33 9.96 -8.28 -11.04
N PHE A 34 8.88 -8.67 -10.36
CA PHE A 34 7.94 -9.69 -10.83
C PHE A 34 7.16 -9.20 -12.05
N ILE A 35 6.71 -7.94 -12.04
CA ILE A 35 6.00 -7.33 -13.18
C ILE A 35 6.91 -7.30 -14.42
N SER A 36 8.17 -6.85 -14.25
CA SER A 36 9.15 -6.80 -15.36
C SER A 36 9.47 -8.19 -15.92
N ALA A 37 9.40 -9.23 -15.07
CA ALA A 37 9.60 -10.62 -15.47
C ALA A 37 8.33 -11.30 -16.04
N GLY A 38 7.21 -10.58 -16.18
CA GLY A 38 5.92 -11.12 -16.64
C GLY A 38 5.20 -12.01 -15.63
N LYS A 39 5.68 -12.07 -14.38
CA LYS A 39 5.15 -12.92 -13.30
C LYS A 39 4.03 -12.21 -12.53
N ILE A 40 2.96 -11.86 -13.24
CA ILE A 40 1.87 -11.01 -12.69
C ILE A 40 1.12 -11.69 -11.55
N ASP A 41 0.80 -12.98 -11.68
CA ASP A 41 0.05 -13.69 -10.65
C ASP A 41 0.88 -13.90 -9.38
N GLU A 42 2.18 -14.10 -9.52
CA GLU A 42 3.10 -14.13 -8.38
C GLU A 42 3.18 -12.76 -7.70
N ALA A 43 3.25 -11.67 -8.48
CA ALA A 43 3.26 -10.31 -7.94
C ALA A 43 2.00 -10.04 -7.10
N ARG A 44 0.81 -10.39 -7.62
CA ARG A 44 -0.48 -10.25 -6.91
C ARG A 44 -0.54 -11.09 -5.64
N LYS A 45 -0.08 -12.33 -5.70
CA LYS A 45 -0.10 -13.24 -4.55
C LYS A 45 0.85 -12.75 -3.44
N ARG A 46 2.02 -12.24 -3.81
CA ARG A 46 3.01 -11.75 -2.84
C ARG A 46 2.61 -10.41 -2.22
N SER A 47 1.89 -9.56 -2.95
CA SER A 47 1.45 -8.26 -2.43
C SER A 47 0.30 -8.36 -1.44
N GLU A 48 -0.37 -9.51 -1.31
CA GLU A 48 -1.50 -9.69 -0.40
C GLU A 48 -1.11 -9.45 1.07
N VAL A 49 -1.80 -8.52 1.73
CA VAL A 49 -1.58 -8.19 3.14
C VAL A 49 -2.42 -9.11 4.02
N ARG A 50 -1.76 -9.99 4.77
CA ARG A 50 -2.40 -10.92 5.71
C ARG A 50 -2.00 -10.59 7.13
N HIS A 51 -2.80 -9.76 7.79
CA HIS A 51 -2.59 -9.46 9.21
C HIS A 51 -3.93 -9.31 9.95
N SER A 52 -4.01 -9.88 11.15
CA SER A 52 -5.23 -9.87 11.97
C SER A 52 -5.69 -8.47 12.36
N LEU A 53 -4.75 -7.53 12.52
CA LEU A 53 -5.05 -6.10 12.78
C LEU A 53 -5.89 -5.45 11.67
N PHE A 54 -5.89 -5.99 10.46
CA PHE A 54 -6.69 -5.48 9.36
C PHE A 54 -7.97 -6.28 9.15
N PHE A 55 -8.44 -6.99 10.18
CA PHE A 55 -9.71 -7.73 10.21
C PHE A 55 -9.90 -8.68 9.03
N ASN A 56 -8.79 -9.27 8.54
CA ASN A 56 -8.76 -10.12 7.35
C ASN A 56 -9.36 -9.45 6.10
N LYS A 57 -9.39 -8.12 6.03
CA LYS A 57 -9.78 -7.39 4.83
C LYS A 57 -8.74 -7.61 3.75
N THR A 58 -9.20 -8.03 2.57
CA THR A 58 -8.34 -8.18 1.40
C THR A 58 -7.74 -6.84 1.03
N SER A 59 -6.41 -6.78 0.98
CA SER A 59 -5.68 -5.61 0.51
C SER A 59 -4.31 -6.04 0.00
N PHE A 60 -3.68 -5.17 -0.77
CA PHE A 60 -2.42 -5.48 -1.46
C PHE A 60 -1.45 -4.32 -1.30
N SER A 61 -0.21 -4.58 -0.90
CA SER A 61 0.82 -3.53 -0.76
C SER A 61 2.17 -3.98 -1.31
N GLY A 62 3.05 -3.01 -1.53
CA GLY A 62 4.40 -3.26 -2.00
C GLY A 62 5.06 -2.00 -2.55
N TYR A 63 6.23 -2.18 -3.13
CA TYR A 63 7.01 -1.11 -3.74
C TYR A 63 7.06 -1.23 -5.25
N LEU A 64 6.80 -0.11 -5.92
CA LEU A 64 6.96 0.07 -7.36
C LEU A 64 8.24 0.89 -7.61
N THR A 65 9.20 0.33 -8.34
CA THR A 65 10.40 1.03 -8.77
C THR A 65 10.06 2.01 -9.88
N VAL A 66 10.20 3.30 -9.61
CA VAL A 66 9.94 4.39 -10.57
C VAL A 66 11.19 4.86 -11.30
N ASN A 67 12.36 4.69 -10.68
CA ASN A 67 13.62 4.99 -11.32
C ASN A 67 14.71 4.01 -10.85
N LYS A 68 15.13 3.11 -11.75
CA LYS A 68 16.17 2.11 -11.46
C LYS A 68 17.55 2.73 -11.24
N ALA A 69 17.89 3.80 -11.96
CA ALA A 69 19.20 4.44 -11.86
C ALA A 69 19.43 5.10 -10.50
N PHE A 70 18.36 5.62 -9.89
CA PHE A 70 18.42 6.24 -8.56
C PHE A 70 17.89 5.35 -7.43
N ASN A 71 17.59 4.07 -7.71
CA ASN A 71 16.91 3.18 -6.76
C ASN A 71 15.67 3.83 -6.10
N SER A 72 14.91 4.59 -6.89
CA SER A 72 13.72 5.30 -6.43
C SER A 72 12.51 4.39 -6.52
N ASN A 73 11.82 4.25 -5.38
CA ASN A 73 10.70 3.33 -5.21
C ASN A 73 9.53 4.07 -4.53
N MET A 74 8.31 3.81 -5.00
CA MET A 74 7.08 4.32 -4.39
C MET A 74 6.35 3.17 -3.71
N PHE A 75 5.96 3.36 -2.46
CA PHE A 75 5.08 2.43 -1.78
C PHE A 75 3.63 2.64 -2.25
N PHE A 76 2.88 1.55 -2.40
CA PHE A 76 1.43 1.58 -2.57
C PHE A 76 0.74 0.66 -1.56
N TRP A 77 -0.51 1.00 -1.21
CA TRP A 77 -1.45 0.07 -0.59
C TRP A 77 -2.81 0.23 -1.26
N PHE A 78 -3.28 -0.87 -1.85
CA PHE A 78 -4.50 -0.97 -2.63
C PHE A 78 -5.55 -1.79 -1.89
N PHE A 79 -6.80 -1.31 -1.96
CA PHE A 79 -7.97 -1.96 -1.38
C PHE A 79 -8.98 -2.21 -2.51
N PRO A 80 -9.37 -3.46 -2.80
CA PRO A 80 -10.44 -3.75 -3.75
C PRO A 80 -11.82 -3.34 -3.18
N SER A 81 -12.80 -3.15 -4.08
CA SER A 81 -14.19 -2.92 -3.67
C SER A 81 -14.77 -4.05 -2.86
N GLU A 82 -15.42 -3.70 -1.76
CA GLU A 82 -16.29 -4.62 -1.04
C GLU A 82 -17.54 -4.95 -1.87
N ASN A 83 -17.98 -4.02 -2.72
CA ASN A 83 -19.18 -4.15 -3.54
C ASN A 83 -18.81 -4.20 -5.02
N LYS A 84 -18.98 -5.38 -5.65
CA LYS A 84 -18.80 -5.58 -7.10
C LYS A 84 -17.46 -5.04 -7.65
N TYR A 85 -16.34 -5.56 -7.13
CA TYR A 85 -15.00 -5.08 -7.46
C TYR A 85 -14.66 -5.11 -8.97
N GLU A 86 -15.28 -6.01 -9.74
CA GLU A 86 -15.05 -6.14 -11.19
C GLU A 86 -15.70 -4.99 -11.98
N GLU A 87 -16.74 -4.36 -11.44
CA GLU A 87 -17.48 -3.24 -12.07
C GLU A 87 -17.01 -1.88 -11.54
N ALA A 88 -16.27 -1.86 -10.43
CA ALA A 88 -15.92 -0.64 -9.73
C ALA A 88 -14.72 0.08 -10.40
N PRO A 89 -14.72 1.41 -10.49
CA PRO A 89 -13.59 2.16 -11.04
C PRO A 89 -12.37 2.08 -10.11
N VAL A 90 -11.17 2.19 -10.68
CA VAL A 90 -9.94 2.34 -9.89
C VAL A 90 -9.72 3.82 -9.59
N VAL A 91 -9.52 4.14 -8.30
CA VAL A 91 -9.24 5.51 -7.83
C VAL A 91 -7.81 5.57 -7.29
N LEU A 92 -7.02 6.51 -7.80
CA LEU A 92 -5.72 6.88 -7.26
C LEU A 92 -5.93 8.08 -6.34
N TRP A 93 -5.52 7.95 -5.07
CA TRP A 93 -5.60 9.04 -4.11
C TRP A 93 -4.19 9.54 -3.80
N LEU A 94 -3.99 10.84 -3.80
CA LEU A 94 -2.69 11.46 -3.53
C LEU A 94 -2.93 12.57 -2.51
N GLN A 95 -2.28 12.46 -1.36
CA GLN A 95 -2.33 13.54 -0.39
C GLN A 95 -1.52 14.76 -0.88
N GLY A 96 -2.02 15.94 -0.54
CA GLY A 96 -1.43 17.22 -0.92
C GLY A 96 -0.21 17.61 -0.07
N GLY A 97 -0.09 18.91 0.23
CA GLY A 97 1.06 19.46 0.95
C GLY A 97 2.21 19.84 0.01
N PRO A 98 3.45 19.63 0.42
CA PRO A 98 4.31 18.68 -0.29
C PRO A 98 5.07 17.79 0.69
N GLY A 99 5.18 16.49 0.38
CA GLY A 99 5.91 15.53 1.22
C GLY A 99 5.05 14.83 2.28
N ASP A 100 3.78 15.21 2.42
CA ASP A 100 2.84 14.49 3.26
C ASP A 100 2.54 13.10 2.68
N SER A 101 2.44 12.13 3.58
CA SER A 101 2.13 10.76 3.19
C SER A 101 0.65 10.56 2.97
N THR A 102 0.29 9.77 1.96
CA THR A 102 -1.11 9.35 1.74
C THR A 102 -1.66 8.48 2.88
N PHE A 103 -0.82 8.05 3.83
CA PHE A 103 -1.29 7.43 5.07
C PHE A 103 -2.20 8.34 5.90
N ILE A 104 -2.08 9.67 5.77
CA ILE A 104 -3.00 10.60 6.41
C ILE A 104 -4.43 10.35 5.89
N SER A 105 -4.63 10.38 4.57
CA SER A 105 -5.94 10.11 3.99
C SER A 105 -6.43 8.69 4.23
N LEU A 106 -5.51 7.71 4.30
CA LEU A 106 -5.86 6.33 4.60
C LEU A 106 -6.48 6.15 5.98
N PHE A 107 -5.94 6.81 7.00
CA PHE A 107 -6.37 6.57 8.38
C PHE A 107 -7.29 7.63 8.96
N TYR A 108 -7.30 8.85 8.40
CA TYR A 108 -8.01 10.00 8.96
C TYR A 108 -9.07 10.58 8.03
N GLU A 109 -9.10 10.22 6.74
CA GLU A 109 -10.07 10.78 5.78
C GLU A 109 -11.00 9.70 5.24
N ASN A 110 -10.57 8.96 4.21
CA ASN A 110 -11.46 8.15 3.37
C ASN A 110 -11.02 6.68 3.21
N GLY A 111 -10.02 6.22 3.97
CA GLY A 111 -9.62 4.83 3.94
C GLY A 111 -10.51 3.91 4.80
N PRO A 112 -10.32 2.58 4.67
CA PRO A 112 -11.19 1.58 5.29
C PRO A 112 -10.92 1.36 6.79
N PHE A 113 -9.90 2.00 7.35
CA PHE A 113 -9.49 1.82 8.74
C PHE A 113 -9.35 3.16 9.45
N THR A 114 -9.61 3.15 10.75
CA THR A 114 -9.38 4.29 11.64
C THR A 114 -8.45 3.84 12.75
N LEU A 115 -7.49 4.70 13.12
CA LEU A 115 -6.60 4.43 14.24
C LEU A 115 -7.34 4.64 15.56
N THR A 116 -7.29 3.65 16.43
CA THR A 116 -7.78 3.76 17.81
C THR A 116 -6.65 4.26 18.72
N SER A 117 -7.00 4.86 19.86
CA SER A 117 -6.03 5.35 20.85
C SER A 117 -5.13 4.28 21.45
N GLU A 118 -5.44 3.00 21.22
CA GLU A 118 -4.64 1.86 21.67
C GLU A 118 -3.46 1.55 20.73
N LEU A 119 -3.46 2.14 19.53
CA LEU A 119 -2.45 1.94 18.47
C LEU A 119 -1.63 3.21 18.18
N LEU A 120 -1.81 4.27 18.98
CA LEU A 120 -1.06 5.54 18.93
C LEU A 120 -0.16 5.66 20.17
#